data_AF-A0A3D4B3D8-F1
#
_entry.id   AF-A0A3D4B3D8-F1
#
_cell.length_a   1.000
_cell.length_b   1.000
_cell.length_c   1.000
_cell.angle_alpha   90.00
_cell.angle_beta   90.00
_cell.angle_gamma   90.00
#
_symmetry.space_group_name_H-M   'P 1'
#
loop_
_entity.id
_entity.type
_entity.pdbx_description
1 polymer ?
#
loop_
_entity_poly.entity_id
_entity_poly.type
_entity_poly.pdbx_seq_one_letter_code
_entity_poly.pdbx_strand_id
1 'polypeptide(L)'
;MDDFWADLWQRVKERSLGVTYGKSILENEADHIDAWLMDQGRSFIDVHTADEQPWFLWVGPPGPHDPFDPPGDWAHMYNPKTIDPGLRRFSENPLARARAENMRVKDASDAQIQEMRALYYGGISFIDHKIGQQVQDLKDRGLYDNTWIIFTADHGEFAGDFHLTTKGHFHWQ
;
A
#
# COMPACT_ATOMS: atom_id res chain seq x y z
N MET A 1 28.18 11.50 4.47
CA MET A 1 27.49 10.40 3.76
C MET A 1 27.18 9.27 4.73
N ASP A 2 28.12 8.92 5.62
CA ASP A 2 27.91 7.91 6.68
C ASP A 2 26.82 8.29 7.70
N ASP A 3 26.69 9.56 8.06
CA ASP A 3 25.66 10.02 9.02
C ASP A 3 24.23 9.90 8.48
N PHE A 4 24.03 10.07 7.17
CA PHE A 4 22.70 9.94 6.55
C PHE A 4 22.21 8.50 6.61
N TRP A 5 23.08 7.54 6.25
CA TRP A 5 22.72 6.12 6.28
C TRP A 5 22.48 5.64 7.71
N ALA A 6 23.30 6.06 8.67
CA ALA A 6 23.11 5.72 10.08
C ALA A 6 21.74 6.22 10.61
N ASP A 7 21.41 7.47 10.32
CA ASP A 7 20.14 8.11 10.70
C ASP A 7 18.92 7.47 10.00
N LEU A 8 19.03 7.18 8.69
CA LEU A 8 17.98 6.44 7.96
C LEU A 8 17.74 5.06 8.56
N TRP A 9 18.81 4.29 8.82
CA TRP A 9 18.68 2.96 9.42
C TRP A 9 18.13 3.01 10.83
N GLN A 10 18.45 4.04 11.61
CA GLN A 10 17.87 4.25 12.93
C GLN A 10 16.36 4.50 12.83
N ARG A 11 15.92 5.40 11.95
CA ARG A 11 14.49 5.66 11.71
C ARG A 11 13.73 4.41 11.28
N VAL A 12 14.30 3.61 10.36
CA VAL A 12 13.70 2.34 9.93
C VAL A 12 13.56 1.36 11.10
N LYS A 13 14.57 1.27 11.98
CA LYS A 13 14.50 0.39 13.17
C LYS A 13 13.44 0.82 14.17
N GLU A 14 13.30 2.13 14.37
CA GLU A 14 12.34 2.74 15.30
C GLU A 14 10.90 2.68 14.77
N ARG A 15 10.71 2.72 13.44
CA ARG A 15 9.41 2.66 12.77
C ARG A 15 9.15 1.34 12.06
N SER A 16 9.47 0.24 12.73
CA SER A 16 9.19 -1.10 12.25
C SER A 16 8.43 -1.92 13.28
N LEU A 17 7.16 -2.20 12.97
CA LEU A 17 6.31 -3.10 13.75
C LEU A 17 6.27 -4.53 13.16
N GLY A 18 7.21 -4.87 12.29
CA GLY A 18 7.13 -6.04 11.41
C GLY A 18 6.75 -5.68 9.97
N VAL A 19 6.33 -4.44 9.77
CA VAL A 19 6.33 -3.68 8.51
C VAL A 19 7.00 -2.35 8.80
N THR A 20 7.72 -1.80 7.81
CA THR A 20 8.30 -0.44 7.92
C THR A 20 7.23 0.58 7.53
N TYR A 21 7.10 1.68 8.27
CA TYR A 21 6.15 2.74 7.93
C TYR A 21 6.74 4.12 8.26
N GLY A 22 6.31 5.14 7.53
CA GLY A 22 6.72 6.52 7.81
C GLY A 22 6.47 7.46 6.64
N LYS A 23 6.86 8.72 6.80
CA LYS A 23 6.88 9.64 5.66
C LYS A 23 7.94 9.15 4.67
N SER A 24 7.58 9.06 3.39
CA SER A 24 8.54 8.69 2.35
C SER A 24 9.69 9.70 2.27
N ILE A 25 10.86 9.20 1.89
CA ILE A 25 11.99 10.06 1.49
C ILE A 25 11.80 10.60 0.07
N LEU A 26 10.90 9.99 -0.71
CA LEU A 26 10.53 10.42 -2.05
C LEU A 26 9.30 11.32 -1.94
N GLU A 27 9.52 12.63 -2.08
CA GLU A 27 8.45 13.61 -1.88
C GLU A 27 7.49 13.71 -3.07
N ASN A 28 7.99 13.55 -4.30
CA ASN A 28 7.15 13.61 -5.49
C ASN A 28 6.54 12.26 -5.80
N GLU A 29 5.26 12.25 -6.16
CA GLU A 29 4.57 11.03 -6.61
C GLU A 29 5.32 10.33 -7.75
N ALA A 30 5.85 11.08 -8.72
CA ALA A 30 6.51 10.53 -9.90
C ALA A 30 7.79 9.73 -9.58
N ASP A 31 8.38 9.96 -8.40
CA ASP A 31 9.57 9.23 -7.95
C ASP A 31 9.20 7.85 -7.34
N HIS A 32 7.91 7.63 -7.01
CA HIS A 32 7.42 6.35 -6.50
C HIS A 32 7.22 5.34 -7.61
N ILE A 33 7.62 4.10 -7.35
CA ILE A 33 7.50 3.00 -8.32
C ILE A 33 6.04 2.72 -8.73
N ASP A 34 5.09 2.93 -7.81
CA ASP A 34 3.66 2.80 -8.09
C ASP A 34 3.21 3.81 -9.16
N ALA A 35 3.58 5.09 -9.03
CA ALA A 35 3.26 6.08 -10.05
C ALA A 35 3.92 5.71 -11.38
N TRP A 36 5.21 5.36 -11.37
CA TRP A 36 5.94 5.04 -12.58
C TRP A 36 5.30 3.88 -13.34
N LEU A 37 4.98 2.77 -12.66
CA LEU A 37 4.32 1.60 -13.27
C LEU A 37 2.94 1.95 -13.81
N MET A 38 2.17 2.75 -13.07
CA MET A 38 0.85 3.19 -13.50
C MET A 38 0.94 4.10 -14.74
N ASP A 39 1.93 4.99 -14.81
CA ASP A 39 2.17 5.87 -15.97
C ASP A 39 2.69 5.08 -17.19
N GLN A 40 3.44 3.99 -16.99
CA GLN A 40 3.76 3.06 -18.10
C GLN A 40 2.51 2.40 -18.67
N GLY A 41 1.56 2.00 -17.81
CA GLY A 41 0.26 1.47 -18.25
C GLY A 41 -0.54 2.47 -19.08
N ARG A 42 -0.52 3.74 -18.70
CA ARG A 42 -1.17 4.84 -19.45
C ARG A 42 -0.49 5.04 -20.81
N SER A 43 0.84 5.05 -20.84
CA SER A 43 1.62 5.15 -22.08
C SER A 43 1.36 3.98 -23.03
N PHE A 44 1.13 2.78 -22.50
CA PHE A 44 0.73 1.62 -23.29
C PHE A 44 -0.61 1.85 -24.00
N ILE A 45 -1.61 2.37 -23.26
CA ILE A 45 -2.93 2.70 -23.83
C ILE A 45 -2.75 3.69 -24.98
N ASP A 46 -1.93 4.74 -24.80
CA ASP A 46 -1.68 5.75 -25.83
C ASP A 46 -1.15 5.15 -27.14
N VAL A 47 -0.13 4.30 -27.06
CA VAL A 47 0.51 3.72 -28.26
C VAL A 47 -0.42 2.74 -28.99
N HIS A 48 -1.19 1.93 -28.26
CA HIS A 48 -1.96 0.82 -28.86
C HIS A 48 -3.37 1.23 -29.27
N THR A 49 -3.80 2.47 -28.98
CA THR A 49 -5.05 3.02 -29.55
C THR A 49 -5.00 3.21 -31.07
N ALA A 50 -3.81 3.30 -31.66
CA ALA A 50 -3.64 3.64 -33.08
C ALA A 50 -3.88 2.46 -34.06
N ASP A 51 -3.77 1.22 -33.58
CA ASP A 51 -3.65 0.04 -34.46
C ASP A 51 -4.96 -0.78 -34.61
N GLU A 52 -6.06 -0.34 -33.99
CA GLU A 52 -7.40 -0.99 -33.96
C GLU A 52 -7.45 -2.47 -33.52
N GLN A 53 -6.32 -3.05 -33.08
CA GLN A 53 -6.25 -4.42 -32.59
C GLN A 53 -6.65 -4.53 -31.11
N PRO A 54 -7.24 -5.66 -30.69
CA PRO A 54 -7.45 -5.92 -29.27
C PRO A 54 -6.10 -6.02 -28.54
N TRP A 55 -6.07 -5.49 -27.33
CA TRP A 55 -4.88 -5.48 -26.48
C TRP A 55 -5.15 -6.14 -25.12
N PHE A 56 -4.07 -6.52 -24.45
CA PHE A 56 -4.09 -6.99 -23.07
C PHE A 56 -3.05 -6.22 -22.27
N LEU A 57 -3.49 -5.55 -21.20
CA LEU A 57 -2.64 -4.79 -20.31
C LEU A 57 -2.78 -5.34 -18.89
N TRP A 58 -1.66 -5.77 -18.30
CA TRP A 58 -1.55 -6.09 -16.88
C TRP A 58 -0.69 -5.02 -16.21
N VAL A 59 -1.25 -4.30 -15.24
CA VAL A 59 -0.51 -3.38 -14.38
C VAL A 59 -0.71 -3.80 -12.93
N GLY A 60 0.40 -4.01 -12.22
CA GLY A 60 0.41 -4.41 -10.82
C GLY A 60 1.36 -3.52 -10.04
N PRO A 61 0.91 -2.36 -9.51
CA PRO A 61 1.74 -1.57 -8.60
C PRO A 61 2.06 -2.40 -7.34
N PRO A 62 3.30 -2.34 -6.80
CA PRO A 62 3.69 -3.10 -5.62
C PRO A 62 3.02 -2.60 -4.34
N GLY A 63 2.60 -1.35 -4.29
CA GLY A 63 1.86 -0.77 -3.18
C GLY A 63 0.48 -1.44 -2.99
N PRO A 64 -0.10 -1.36 -1.79
CA PRO A 64 0.43 -0.75 -0.58
C PRO A 64 1.29 -1.73 0.25
N HIS A 65 2.12 -2.59 -0.38
CA HIS A 65 3.10 -3.41 0.33
C HIS A 65 4.05 -2.53 1.16
N ASP A 66 4.69 -3.10 2.18
CA ASP A 66 5.67 -2.36 2.97
C ASP A 66 6.91 -1.98 2.13
N PRO A 67 7.50 -0.79 2.35
CA PRO A 67 7.16 0.20 3.39
C PRO A 67 5.82 0.93 3.18
N PHE A 68 5.10 1.22 4.27
CA PHE A 68 3.92 2.08 4.24
C PHE A 68 4.35 3.54 4.30
N ASP A 69 4.73 4.06 3.13
CA ASP A 69 5.26 5.41 2.98
C ASP A 69 4.66 6.15 1.77
N PRO A 70 3.36 6.47 1.80
CA PRO A 70 2.75 7.21 0.70
C PRO A 70 3.46 8.56 0.41
N PRO A 71 3.53 9.00 -0.86
CA PRO A 71 4.17 10.25 -1.25
C PRO A 71 3.45 11.49 -0.72
N GLY A 72 4.21 12.57 -0.51
CA GLY A 72 3.65 13.92 -0.32
C GLY A 72 2.47 14.00 0.65
N ASP A 73 1.38 14.63 0.21
CA ASP A 73 0.18 14.88 1.02
C ASP A 73 -0.64 13.61 1.30
N TRP A 74 -0.42 12.52 0.56
CA TRP A 74 -1.08 11.24 0.82
C TRP A 74 -0.71 10.69 2.21
N ALA A 75 0.50 10.99 2.71
CA ALA A 75 0.92 10.67 4.08
C ALA A 75 0.14 11.43 5.18
N HIS A 76 -0.59 12.47 4.81
CA HIS A 76 -1.37 13.33 5.72
C HIS A 76 -2.88 13.26 5.44
N MET A 77 -3.30 12.45 4.47
CA MET A 77 -4.71 12.35 4.04
C MET A 77 -5.63 11.85 5.15
N TYR A 78 -5.12 10.99 6.05
CA TYR A 78 -5.89 10.40 7.13
C TYR A 78 -5.34 10.84 8.49
N ASN A 79 -6.23 11.32 9.36
CA ASN A 79 -5.88 11.63 10.75
C ASN A 79 -5.75 10.33 11.56
N PRO A 80 -4.56 9.97 12.08
CA PRO A 80 -4.38 8.73 12.83
C PRO A 80 -5.35 8.58 14.02
N LYS A 81 -5.68 9.69 14.68
CA LYS A 81 -6.55 9.68 15.88
C LYS A 81 -8.00 9.25 15.58
N THR A 82 -8.41 9.23 14.32
CA THR A 82 -9.75 8.78 13.90
C THR A 82 -9.75 7.35 13.36
N ILE A 83 -8.58 6.71 13.27
CA ILE A 83 -8.46 5.35 12.75
C ILE A 83 -8.75 4.33 13.86
N ASP A 84 -9.48 3.27 13.54
CA ASP A 84 -9.65 2.13 14.44
C ASP A 84 -8.30 1.42 14.63
N PRO A 85 -7.80 1.24 15.87
CA PRO A 85 -6.55 0.51 16.12
C PRO A 85 -6.66 -0.99 15.78
N GLY A 86 -7.84 -1.48 15.41
CA GLY A 86 -8.07 -2.84 14.95
C GLY A 86 -8.26 -3.83 16.09
N LEU A 87 -8.21 -5.11 15.76
CA LEU A 87 -8.47 -6.18 16.72
C LEU A 87 -7.25 -6.44 17.62
N ARG A 88 -7.19 -5.75 18.77
CA ARG A 88 -6.11 -5.84 19.79
C ARG A 88 -6.20 -7.09 20.68
N ARG A 89 -6.49 -8.26 20.09
CA ARG A 89 -6.57 -9.56 20.79
C ARG A 89 -5.86 -10.64 19.99
N PHE A 90 -5.27 -11.66 20.61
CA PHE A 90 -4.68 -12.76 19.84
C PHE A 90 -5.73 -13.56 19.06
N SER A 91 -5.36 -14.08 17.89
CA SER A 91 -6.19 -15.03 17.13
C SER A 91 -6.37 -16.34 17.91
N GLU A 92 -7.54 -16.98 17.73
CA GLU A 92 -7.79 -18.32 18.26
C GLU A 92 -7.03 -19.42 17.51
N ASN A 93 -6.54 -19.13 16.29
CA ASN A 93 -5.68 -20.05 15.56
C ASN A 93 -4.31 -20.17 16.25
N PRO A 94 -3.89 -21.36 16.73
CA PRO A 94 -2.61 -21.52 17.43
C PRO A 94 -1.39 -21.11 16.60
N LEU A 95 -1.42 -21.31 15.28
CA LEU A 95 -0.32 -20.91 14.39
C LEU A 95 -0.26 -19.39 14.21
N ALA A 96 -1.42 -18.74 14.07
CA ALA A 96 -1.49 -17.28 13.99
C ALA A 96 -1.07 -16.64 15.32
N ARG A 97 -1.50 -17.21 16.45
CA ARG A 97 -1.09 -16.77 17.79
C ARG A 97 0.42 -16.92 18.02
N ALA A 98 1.00 -18.09 17.74
CA ALA A 98 2.44 -18.32 17.91
C ALA A 98 3.26 -17.35 17.04
N ARG A 99 2.77 -17.01 15.85
CA ARG A 99 3.39 -15.97 15.01
C ARG A 99 3.30 -14.59 15.67
N ALA A 100 2.11 -14.19 16.11
CA ALA A 100 1.87 -12.89 16.75
C ALA A 100 2.75 -12.70 18.00
N GLU A 101 2.96 -13.75 18.79
CA GLU A 101 3.84 -13.73 19.98
C GLU A 101 5.29 -13.36 19.65
N ASN A 102 5.73 -13.54 18.39
CA ASN A 102 7.07 -13.21 17.92
C ASN A 102 7.15 -11.90 17.11
N MET A 103 6.02 -11.19 16.93
CA MET A 103 5.98 -9.95 16.16
C MET A 103 6.08 -8.71 17.05
N ARG A 104 6.73 -7.66 16.55
CA ARG A 104 6.87 -6.38 17.26
C ARG A 104 5.54 -5.64 17.43
N VAL A 105 4.61 -5.77 16.47
CA VAL A 105 3.29 -5.16 16.51
C VAL A 105 2.45 -5.56 17.73
N LYS A 106 2.79 -6.68 18.39
CA LYS A 106 2.11 -7.14 19.62
C LYS A 106 2.26 -6.14 20.76
N ASP A 107 3.42 -5.49 20.84
CA ASP A 107 3.77 -4.55 21.91
C ASP A 107 3.50 -3.09 21.50
N ALA A 108 2.95 -2.86 20.30
CA ALA A 108 2.63 -1.53 19.82
C ALA A 108 1.46 -0.91 20.59
N SER A 109 1.56 0.38 20.88
CA SER A 109 0.42 1.17 21.35
C SER A 109 -0.61 1.36 20.25
N ASP A 110 -1.86 1.63 20.62
CA ASP A 110 -2.94 1.95 19.67
C ASP A 110 -2.57 3.15 18.79
N ALA A 111 -1.89 4.16 19.35
CA ALA A 111 -1.41 5.32 18.60
C ALA A 111 -0.42 4.95 17.48
N GLN A 112 0.49 3.99 17.73
CA GLN A 112 1.42 3.52 16.71
C GLN A 112 0.71 2.72 15.61
N ILE A 113 -0.28 1.89 15.96
CA ILE A 113 -1.09 1.14 14.99
C ILE A 113 -1.91 2.10 14.13
N GLN A 114 -2.53 3.09 14.76
CA GLN A 114 -3.29 4.14 14.11
C GLN A 114 -2.43 4.93 13.11
N GLU A 115 -1.20 5.31 13.48
CA GLU A 115 -0.27 5.99 12.59
C GLU A 115 0.12 5.09 11.39
N MET A 116 0.48 3.84 11.66
CA MET A 116 0.81 2.86 10.62
C MET A 116 -0.36 2.65 9.64
N ARG A 117 -1.59 2.47 10.15
CA ARG A 117 -2.80 2.29 9.34
C ARG A 117 -3.15 3.55 8.54
N ALA A 118 -2.98 4.74 9.11
CA ALA A 118 -3.22 5.99 8.39
C ALA A 118 -2.31 6.13 7.16
N LEU A 119 -1.02 5.76 7.29
CA LEU A 119 -0.08 5.75 6.17
C LEU A 119 -0.41 4.65 5.16
N TYR A 120 -0.77 3.45 5.63
CA TYR A 120 -1.25 2.37 4.76
C TYR A 120 -2.46 2.80 3.93
N TYR A 121 -3.44 3.48 4.55
CA TYR A 121 -4.62 4.02 3.86
C TYR A 121 -4.25 5.14 2.88
N GLY A 122 -3.31 6.01 3.24
CA GLY A 122 -2.75 7.00 2.31
C GLY A 122 -2.16 6.35 1.05
N GLY A 123 -1.45 5.23 1.21
CA GLY A 123 -0.91 4.45 0.09
C GLY A 123 -2.00 3.85 -0.80
N ILE A 124 -3.07 3.32 -0.19
CA ILE A 124 -4.25 2.84 -0.93
C ILE A 124 -4.86 3.97 -1.76
N SER A 125 -5.10 5.14 -1.16
CA SER A 125 -5.70 6.27 -1.87
C SER A 125 -4.82 6.82 -2.98
N PHE A 126 -3.50 6.79 -2.81
CA PHE A 126 -2.56 7.15 -3.86
C PHE A 126 -2.67 6.20 -5.06
N ILE A 127 -2.75 4.89 -4.83
CA ILE A 127 -2.93 3.89 -5.90
C ILE A 127 -4.29 4.04 -6.56
N ASP A 128 -5.35 4.23 -5.77
CA ASP A 128 -6.71 4.50 -6.27
C ASP A 128 -6.74 5.71 -7.20
N HIS A 129 -6.04 6.79 -6.84
CA HIS A 129 -5.90 7.96 -7.68
C HIS A 129 -5.25 7.63 -9.03
N LYS A 130 -4.17 6.85 -9.05
CA LYS A 130 -3.49 6.43 -10.30
C LYS A 130 -4.38 5.51 -11.16
N ILE A 131 -5.16 4.62 -10.53
CA ILE A 131 -6.15 3.80 -11.24
C ILE A 131 -7.23 4.70 -11.86
N GLY A 132 -7.70 5.70 -11.12
CA GLY A 132 -8.64 6.70 -11.61
C GLY A 132 -8.14 7.42 -12.85
N GLN A 133 -6.86 7.77 -12.91
CA GLN A 133 -6.23 8.37 -14.10
C GLN A 133 -6.24 7.43 -15.31
N GLN A 134 -5.89 6.14 -15.14
CA GLN A 134 -5.98 5.15 -16.22
C GLN A 134 -7.42 4.96 -16.72
N VAL A 135 -8.38 4.88 -15.81
CA VAL A 135 -9.81 4.78 -16.17
C VAL A 135 -10.27 6.02 -16.92
N GLN A 136 -9.84 7.20 -16.49
CA GLN A 136 -10.15 8.45 -17.19
C GLN A 136 -9.54 8.47 -18.59
N ASP A 137 -8.30 7.98 -18.77
CA ASP A 137 -7.68 7.87 -20.08
C ASP A 137 -8.48 6.99 -21.06
N LEU A 138 -9.03 5.88 -20.58
CA LEU A 138 -9.93 5.03 -21.38
C LEU A 138 -11.22 5.77 -21.77
N LYS A 139 -11.79 6.55 -20.85
CA LYS A 139 -13.03 7.32 -21.11
C LYS A 139 -12.80 8.43 -22.13
N ASP A 140 -11.73 9.20 -21.97
CA ASP A 140 -11.40 10.33 -22.85
C ASP A 140 -11.15 9.88 -24.30
N ARG A 141 -10.73 8.62 -24.48
CA ARG A 141 -10.47 8.00 -25.79
C ARG A 141 -11.65 7.17 -26.32
N GLY A 142 -12.78 7.12 -25.60
CA GLY A 142 -13.95 6.32 -26.00
C GLY A 142 -13.73 4.81 -25.95
N LEU A 143 -12.70 4.33 -25.23
CA LEU A 143 -12.36 2.91 -25.11
C LEU A 143 -13.02 2.23 -23.93
N TYR A 144 -13.50 2.99 -22.94
CA TYR A 144 -14.01 2.48 -21.67
C TYR A 144 -15.13 1.43 -21.86
N ASP A 145 -16.11 1.70 -22.72
CA ASP A 145 -17.27 0.82 -22.90
C ASP A 145 -16.93 -0.50 -23.62
N ASN A 146 -15.77 -0.57 -24.30
CA ASN A 146 -15.28 -1.74 -25.00
C ASN A 146 -14.04 -2.37 -24.32
N THR A 147 -13.80 -2.03 -23.05
CA THR A 147 -12.65 -2.54 -22.27
C THR A 147 -13.14 -3.30 -21.05
N TRP A 148 -12.69 -4.54 -20.89
CA TRP A 148 -12.88 -5.27 -19.64
C TRP A 148 -11.83 -4.82 -18.62
N ILE A 149 -12.30 -4.34 -17.46
CA ILE A 149 -11.44 -3.96 -16.34
C ILE A 149 -11.60 -5.00 -15.24
N ILE A 150 -10.51 -5.70 -14.92
CA ILE A 150 -10.45 -6.69 -13.85
C ILE A 150 -9.53 -6.11 -12.77
N PHE A 151 -10.10 -5.87 -11.58
CA PHE A 151 -9.36 -5.37 -10.43
C PHE A 151 -9.33 -6.43 -9.33
N THR A 152 -8.14 -6.74 -8.81
CA THR A 152 -7.95 -7.72 -7.75
C THR A 152 -6.69 -7.40 -6.94
N ALA A 153 -6.58 -8.01 -5.76
CA ALA A 153 -5.34 -8.13 -5.00
C ALA A 153 -4.91 -9.60 -4.93
N ASP A 154 -3.64 -9.87 -4.68
CA ASP A 154 -3.10 -11.21 -4.47
C ASP A 154 -3.42 -11.73 -3.05
N HIS A 155 -3.39 -10.84 -2.05
CA HIS A 155 -3.75 -11.12 -0.66
C HIS A 155 -4.15 -9.84 0.11
N GLY A 156 -4.57 -10.02 1.37
CA GLY A 156 -4.84 -8.92 2.30
C GLY A 156 -3.64 -8.57 3.19
N GLU A 157 -3.82 -7.56 4.05
CA GLU A 157 -2.85 -7.12 5.06
C GLU A 157 -3.53 -7.14 6.43
N PHE A 158 -2.87 -7.70 7.44
CA PHE A 158 -3.40 -7.71 8.80
C PHE A 158 -3.45 -6.32 9.43
N ALA A 159 -2.55 -5.41 9.05
CA ALA A 159 -2.54 -4.01 9.47
C ALA A 159 -2.65 -3.80 10.99
N GLY A 160 -2.09 -4.74 11.77
CA GLY A 160 -2.12 -4.72 13.24
C GLY A 160 -3.23 -5.55 13.89
N ASP A 161 -4.20 -6.05 13.10
CA ASP A 161 -5.23 -6.96 13.61
C ASP A 161 -4.59 -8.26 14.12
N PHE A 162 -5.11 -8.73 15.24
CA PHE A 162 -4.64 -9.91 15.94
C PHE A 162 -3.17 -9.89 16.38
N HIS A 163 -2.59 -8.68 16.51
CA HIS A 163 -1.15 -8.49 16.70
C HIS A 163 -0.34 -9.11 15.57
N LEU A 164 -0.85 -9.02 14.34
CA LEU A 164 -0.17 -9.45 13.11
C LEU A 164 0.00 -8.28 12.15
N THR A 165 1.07 -8.34 11.37
CA THR A 165 1.26 -7.54 10.16
C THR A 165 1.60 -8.49 9.01
N THR A 166 1.61 -7.99 7.78
CA THR A 166 1.79 -8.73 6.52
C THR A 166 0.63 -9.69 6.23
N LYS A 167 0.95 -10.81 5.56
CA LYS A 167 0.07 -11.92 5.18
C LYS A 167 0.49 -13.19 5.92
N GLY A 168 -0.36 -14.22 5.96
CA GLY A 168 -0.01 -15.48 6.61
C GLY A 168 -1.21 -16.37 6.92
N HIS A 169 -1.05 -17.24 7.92
CA HIS A 169 -2.09 -18.18 8.34
C HIS A 169 -3.44 -17.49 8.58
N PHE A 170 -4.52 -18.10 8.08
CA PHE A 170 -5.87 -17.65 8.35
C PHE A 170 -6.13 -17.54 9.85
N HIS A 171 -6.63 -16.39 10.27
CA HIS A 171 -7.13 -16.19 11.61
C HIS A 171 -8.56 -16.77 11.63
N TRP A 172 -8.83 -17.75 12.51
CA TRP A 172 -10.20 -18.19 12.74
C TRP A 172 -10.94 -17.11 13.55
N GLN A 173 -12.21 -16.87 13.23
CA GLN A 173 -13.09 -15.94 13.95
C GLN A 173 -13.71 -16.60 15.17
#